data_AF-A0AAI8YNZ4-F1
#
_entry.id   AF-A0AAI8YNZ4-F1
#
_cell.length_a   1.000
_cell.length_b   1.000
_cell.length_c   1.000
_cell.angle_alpha   90.00
_cell.angle_beta   90.00
_cell.angle_gamma   90.00
#
_symmetry.space_group_name_H-M   'P 1'
#
loop_
_entity.id
_entity.type
_entity.pdbx_description
1 polymer ?
#
loop_
_entity_poly.entity_id
_entity_poly.type
_entity_poly.pdbx_seq_one_letter_code
_entity_poly.pdbx_strand_id
1 'polypeptide(L)'
;MRHDVQLLPFGLLILRSVSAAPATLSSAILARDYTGYDQCSDDQKNKINQALSDAAVMARQHTVDRTKDGGDTETYRSSSAYTYYFQDDEFDTGVDKMLNAIGQQSQPPAPDSGKPGAGDPITLNQFTVHITCEDSPLCADAGAGTKSLMITDVKAAGDGFTPSMRFCPQFFKADEPRTKNNLDALPYTKNPSRRQSSWCKPGMKFSSFEVAGTTVLHELTHLNEAGNRAGLASNPDGGNTGGQTQGTADIYGTNGYSVDPETAARQLHTNWKNVIDNNLPQDQWPSYVEKLNAESYAASATEWWFMSTCAFDSIIGN
;
A
#
# COMPACT_ATOMS: atom_id res chain seq x y z
N MET A 1 72.85 -31.58 9.36
CA MET A 1 71.91 -31.32 8.26
C MET A 1 70.81 -30.43 8.79
N ARG A 2 70.91 -29.13 8.51
CA ARG A 2 69.90 -28.13 8.89
C ARG A 2 68.99 -27.96 7.66
N HIS A 3 67.69 -28.17 7.84
CA HIS A 3 66.69 -27.89 6.82
C HIS A 3 66.25 -26.44 6.97
N ASP A 4 66.62 -25.61 5.99
CA ASP A 4 66.07 -24.28 5.81
C ASP A 4 64.66 -24.41 5.22
N VAL A 5 63.67 -23.93 5.95
CA VAL A 5 62.28 -23.80 5.48
C VAL A 5 62.12 -22.39 4.91
N GLN A 6 61.98 -22.29 3.59
CA GLN A 6 61.64 -21.05 2.90
C GLN A 6 60.15 -20.73 3.11
N LEU A 7 59.87 -19.60 3.77
CA LEU A 7 58.55 -18.98 3.86
C LEU A 7 58.27 -18.21 2.56
N LEU A 8 57.24 -18.63 1.83
CA LEU A 8 56.67 -17.88 0.71
C LEU A 8 55.85 -16.68 1.23
N PRO A 9 55.95 -15.48 0.61
CA PRO A 9 55.11 -14.35 0.97
C PRO A 9 53.70 -14.53 0.39
N PHE A 10 52.70 -14.58 1.27
CA PHE A 10 51.30 -14.44 0.88
C PHE A 10 51.06 -13.02 0.36
N GLY A 11 50.90 -12.91 -0.96
CA GLY A 11 50.41 -11.70 -1.61
C GLY A 11 48.95 -11.44 -1.22
N LEU A 12 48.73 -10.35 -0.48
CA LEU A 12 47.40 -9.86 -0.11
C LEU A 12 46.70 -9.30 -1.36
N LEU A 13 45.85 -10.10 -2.01
CA LEU A 13 44.94 -9.61 -3.05
C LEU A 13 43.83 -8.79 -2.39
N ILE A 14 43.96 -7.46 -2.46
CA ILE A 14 42.88 -6.53 -2.11
C ILE A 14 41.87 -6.55 -3.27
N LEU A 15 40.86 -7.43 -3.16
CA LEU A 15 39.66 -7.36 -3.99
C LEU A 15 38.91 -6.07 -3.61
N ARG A 16 39.04 -5.04 -4.44
CA ARG A 16 38.14 -3.88 -4.40
C ARG A 16 36.77 -4.34 -4.86
N SER A 17 35.93 -4.78 -3.92
CA SER A 17 34.50 -4.88 -4.13
C SER A 17 33.96 -3.49 -4.43
N VAL A 18 33.69 -3.23 -5.71
CA VAL A 18 32.92 -2.08 -6.14
C VAL A 18 31.49 -2.36 -5.68
N SER A 19 31.15 -1.94 -4.45
CA SER A 19 29.75 -1.85 -4.03
C SER A 19 29.09 -0.78 -4.89
N ALA A 20 28.47 -1.22 -5.98
CA ALA A 20 27.41 -0.43 -6.60
C ALA A 20 26.34 -0.26 -5.52
N ALA A 21 26.21 0.96 -4.98
CA ALA A 21 25.00 1.31 -4.27
C ALA A 21 23.84 1.06 -5.26
N PRO A 22 22.75 0.40 -4.85
CA PRO A 22 21.54 0.41 -5.66
C PRO A 22 21.23 1.87 -5.95
N ALA A 23 21.02 2.18 -7.23
CA ALA A 23 20.67 3.52 -7.64
C ALA A 23 19.51 3.96 -6.76
N THR A 24 19.74 4.95 -5.90
CA THR A 24 18.65 5.70 -5.28
C THR A 24 17.77 6.13 -6.43
N LEU A 25 16.59 5.52 -6.55
CA LEU A 25 15.54 6.00 -7.43
C LEU A 25 15.31 7.44 -6.98
N SER A 26 15.96 8.36 -7.69
CA SER A 26 15.90 9.77 -7.42
C SER A 26 14.42 10.14 -7.48
N SER A 27 13.88 10.59 -6.34
CA SER A 27 12.52 11.10 -6.15
C SER A 27 12.21 12.33 -7.01
N ALA A 28 12.98 12.62 -8.05
CA ALA A 28 12.69 13.63 -9.06
C ALA A 28 11.66 13.14 -10.09
N ILE A 29 10.65 12.37 -9.66
CA ILE A 29 9.33 12.51 -10.28
C ILE A 29 8.83 13.83 -9.73
N LEU A 30 8.99 14.92 -10.48
CA LEU A 30 8.36 16.19 -10.14
C LEU A 30 6.88 15.90 -9.86
N ALA A 31 6.49 15.92 -8.58
CA ALA A 31 5.11 15.85 -8.16
C ALA A 31 4.40 17.02 -8.84
N ARG A 32 3.73 16.77 -9.97
CA ARG A 32 2.89 17.79 -10.58
C ARG A 32 1.57 17.79 -9.82
N ASP A 33 1.03 18.97 -9.59
CA ASP A 33 -0.21 19.09 -8.83
C ASP A 33 -1.37 18.47 -9.62
N TYR A 34 -2.17 17.63 -8.95
CA TYR A 34 -3.48 17.27 -9.47
C TYR A 34 -4.38 18.51 -9.49
N THR A 35 -5.37 18.52 -10.37
CA THR A 35 -6.32 19.61 -10.58
C THR A 35 -7.72 19.04 -10.52
N GLY A 36 -8.64 19.64 -9.77
CA GLY A 36 -9.97 19.05 -9.49
C GLY A 36 -10.18 18.68 -8.03
N TYR A 37 -9.67 19.52 -7.13
CA TYR A 37 -9.96 19.45 -5.70
C TYR A 37 -11.18 20.28 -5.38
N ASP A 38 -12.05 19.76 -4.53
CA ASP A 38 -13.13 20.51 -3.93
C ASP A 38 -12.92 20.71 -2.42
N GLN A 39 -13.14 21.95 -1.96
CA GLN A 39 -13.00 22.37 -0.56
C GLN A 39 -11.67 22.02 0.15
N CYS A 40 -10.59 21.77 -0.58
CA CYS A 40 -9.26 21.54 -0.02
C CYS A 40 -8.43 22.82 0.02
N SER A 41 -7.84 23.13 1.18
CA SER A 41 -6.76 24.11 1.31
C SER A 41 -5.48 23.64 0.63
N ASP A 42 -4.54 24.56 0.37
CA ASP A 42 -3.30 24.19 -0.33
C ASP A 42 -2.42 23.21 0.46
N ASP A 43 -2.40 23.33 1.79
CA ASP A 43 -1.71 22.36 2.67
C ASP A 43 -2.35 20.97 2.58
N GLN A 44 -3.69 20.90 2.51
CA GLN A 44 -4.40 19.63 2.31
C GLN A 44 -4.08 19.03 0.94
N LYS A 45 -4.10 19.83 -0.14
CA LYS A 45 -3.72 19.37 -1.48
C LYS A 45 -2.30 18.82 -1.50
N ASN A 46 -1.35 19.51 -0.90
CA ASN A 46 0.05 19.06 -0.82
C ASN A 46 0.16 17.71 -0.09
N LYS A 47 -0.53 17.54 1.04
CA LYS A 47 -0.54 16.27 1.78
C LYS A 47 -1.19 15.15 0.95
N ILE A 48 -2.30 15.43 0.26
CA ILE A 48 -2.97 14.46 -0.61
C ILE A 48 -2.06 14.05 -1.78
N ASN A 49 -1.42 15.02 -2.45
CA ASN A 49 -0.49 14.77 -3.56
C ASN A 49 0.65 13.84 -3.13
N GLN A 50 1.25 14.13 -1.96
CA GLN A 50 2.29 13.28 -1.39
C GLN A 50 1.78 11.88 -1.09
N ALA A 51 0.61 11.75 -0.44
CA ALA A 51 0.04 10.45 -0.09
C ALA A 51 -0.34 9.61 -1.32
N LEU A 52 -0.87 10.22 -2.38
CA LEU A 52 -1.10 9.55 -3.68
C LEU A 52 0.21 9.08 -4.33
N SER A 53 1.25 9.92 -4.27
CA SER A 53 2.58 9.55 -4.76
C SER A 53 3.16 8.37 -3.99
N ASP A 54 3.11 8.42 -2.65
CA ASP A 54 3.56 7.36 -1.75
C ASP A 54 2.82 6.04 -2.03
N ALA A 55 1.48 6.08 -2.14
CA ALA A 55 0.66 4.92 -2.47
C ALA A 55 1.09 4.27 -3.78
N ALA A 56 1.29 5.07 -4.83
CA ALA A 56 1.68 4.56 -6.13
C ALA A 56 3.12 3.99 -6.14
N VAL A 57 4.04 4.62 -5.41
CA VAL A 57 5.42 4.12 -5.23
C VAL A 57 5.41 2.78 -4.50
N MET A 58 4.69 2.65 -3.38
CA MET A 58 4.55 1.38 -2.67
C MET A 58 3.91 0.31 -3.55
N ALA A 59 2.85 0.66 -4.28
CA ALA A 59 2.20 -0.26 -5.19
C ALA A 59 3.15 -0.76 -6.29
N ARG A 60 3.95 0.11 -6.94
CA ARG A 60 4.91 -0.32 -7.97
C ARG A 60 6.01 -1.24 -7.45
N GLN A 61 6.35 -1.11 -6.17
CA GLN A 61 7.44 -1.86 -5.57
C GLN A 61 7.22 -3.38 -5.62
N HIS A 62 5.97 -3.86 -5.74
CA HIS A 62 5.67 -5.29 -5.89
C HIS A 62 6.37 -5.94 -7.10
N THR A 63 6.74 -5.15 -8.11
CA THR A 63 7.45 -5.63 -9.31
C THR A 63 8.97 -5.73 -9.13
N VAL A 64 9.52 -5.18 -8.04
CA VAL A 64 10.96 -5.21 -7.75
C VAL A 64 11.35 -6.59 -7.28
N ASP A 65 12.32 -7.18 -7.98
CA ASP A 65 12.87 -8.49 -7.68
C ASP A 65 14.17 -8.35 -6.88
N ARG A 66 14.12 -8.69 -5.58
CA ARG A 66 15.30 -8.61 -4.69
C ARG A 66 16.37 -9.66 -5.01
N THR A 67 16.05 -10.69 -5.82
CA THR A 67 17.00 -11.77 -6.15
C THR A 67 18.22 -11.29 -6.96
N LYS A 68 18.11 -10.12 -7.61
CA LYS A 68 19.12 -9.60 -8.55
C LYS A 68 20.27 -8.84 -7.89
N ASP A 69 20.15 -8.48 -6.62
CA ASP A 69 21.15 -7.66 -5.90
C ASP A 69 22.09 -8.47 -5.00
N GLY A 70 22.16 -9.80 -5.19
CA GLY A 70 23.15 -10.66 -4.53
C GLY A 70 22.87 -10.96 -3.04
N GLY A 71 21.66 -10.65 -2.55
CA GLY A 71 21.13 -11.06 -1.25
C GLY A 71 19.65 -11.47 -1.39
N ASP A 72 19.26 -12.52 -0.65
CA ASP A 72 17.97 -13.22 -0.56
C ASP A 72 17.10 -13.38 -1.83
N THR A 73 16.71 -14.62 -2.09
CA THR A 73 15.96 -15.07 -3.29
C THR A 73 14.47 -14.75 -3.25
N GLU A 74 14.06 -13.69 -2.55
CA GLU A 74 12.65 -13.42 -2.26
C GLU A 74 12.04 -12.43 -3.26
N THR A 75 11.02 -12.87 -3.98
CA THR A 75 10.10 -12.02 -4.74
C THR A 75 8.96 -11.54 -3.85
N TYR A 76 8.22 -10.52 -4.28
CA TYR A 76 7.02 -10.05 -3.57
C TYR A 76 6.08 -11.21 -3.20
N ARG A 77 5.72 -12.07 -4.17
CA ARG A 77 4.80 -13.20 -3.96
C ARG A 77 5.32 -14.26 -2.99
N SER A 78 6.62 -14.53 -3.00
CA SER A 78 7.22 -15.47 -2.05
C SER A 78 7.44 -14.86 -0.66
N SER A 79 7.18 -13.56 -0.48
CA SER A 79 7.54 -12.86 0.74
C SER A 79 6.52 -12.96 1.85
N SER A 80 6.97 -12.71 3.08
CA SER A 80 6.06 -12.58 4.22
C SER A 80 5.04 -11.44 4.02
N ALA A 81 5.44 -10.37 3.33
CA ALA A 81 4.56 -9.26 3.00
C ALA A 81 3.38 -9.68 2.12
N TYR A 82 3.49 -10.73 1.30
CA TYR A 82 2.38 -11.27 0.50
C TYR A 82 1.66 -12.40 1.23
N THR A 83 2.41 -13.38 1.71
CA THR A 83 1.88 -14.65 2.24
C THR A 83 1.14 -14.54 3.58
N TYR A 84 1.15 -13.36 4.22
CA TYR A 84 0.28 -13.06 5.37
C TYR A 84 -1.10 -12.52 5.01
N TYR A 85 -1.31 -12.14 3.74
CA TYR A 85 -2.54 -11.47 3.30
C TYR A 85 -3.23 -12.18 2.14
N PHE A 86 -2.44 -12.91 1.34
CA PHE A 86 -2.90 -13.56 0.13
C PHE A 86 -2.37 -15.00 0.06
N GLN A 87 -3.21 -15.90 -0.45
CA GLN A 87 -2.77 -17.20 -0.91
C GLN A 87 -1.92 -17.05 -2.16
N ASP A 88 -0.84 -17.84 -2.24
CA ASP A 88 -0.05 -17.97 -3.47
C ASP A 88 -0.77 -18.93 -4.40
N ASP A 89 -1.62 -18.36 -5.27
CA ASP A 89 -2.17 -19.08 -6.40
C ASP A 89 -1.40 -18.69 -7.67
N GLU A 90 -0.61 -19.63 -8.18
CA GLU A 90 0.23 -19.48 -9.38
C GLU A 90 -0.57 -19.01 -10.62
N PHE A 91 -1.90 -19.14 -10.60
CA PHE A 91 -2.79 -18.79 -11.71
C PHE A 91 -3.57 -17.49 -11.52
N ASP A 92 -3.61 -16.92 -10.32
CA ASP A 92 -4.33 -15.66 -10.10
C ASP A 92 -3.36 -14.48 -9.94
N THR A 93 -3.44 -13.60 -10.91
CA THR A 93 -2.65 -12.37 -11.02
C THR A 93 -3.40 -11.16 -10.50
N GLY A 94 -4.57 -11.34 -9.87
CA GLY A 94 -5.43 -10.25 -9.41
C GLY A 94 -4.73 -9.28 -8.46
N VAL A 95 -3.86 -9.79 -7.57
CA VAL A 95 -3.08 -8.93 -6.66
C VAL A 95 -2.11 -8.04 -7.42
N ASP A 96 -1.30 -8.62 -8.30
CA ASP A 96 -0.36 -7.86 -9.13
C ASP A 96 -1.09 -6.88 -10.05
N LYS A 97 -2.23 -7.28 -10.63
CA LYS A 97 -3.02 -6.40 -11.50
C LYS A 97 -3.61 -5.21 -10.74
N MET A 98 -4.10 -5.42 -9.51
CA MET A 98 -4.55 -4.33 -8.63
C MET A 98 -3.40 -3.35 -8.33
N LEU A 99 -2.26 -3.87 -7.87
CA LEU A 99 -1.11 -3.04 -7.54
C LEU A 99 -0.48 -2.38 -8.78
N ASN A 100 -0.57 -2.99 -9.97
CA ASN A 100 -0.20 -2.37 -11.23
C ASN A 100 -1.17 -1.24 -11.61
N ALA A 101 -2.48 -1.45 -11.47
CA ALA A 101 -3.48 -0.43 -11.76
C ALA A 101 -3.26 0.81 -10.87
N ILE A 102 -2.99 0.61 -9.57
CA ILE A 102 -2.69 1.69 -8.63
C ILE A 102 -1.29 2.27 -8.88
N GLY A 103 -0.28 1.43 -9.08
CA GLY A 103 1.10 1.85 -9.31
C GLY A 103 1.28 2.68 -10.58
N GLN A 104 0.41 2.52 -11.58
CA GLN A 104 0.43 3.31 -12.81
C GLN A 104 -0.23 4.70 -12.65
N GLN A 105 -0.78 5.04 -11.48
CA GLN A 105 -1.44 6.32 -11.20
C GLN A 105 -0.51 7.54 -11.13
N SER A 106 0.80 7.38 -10.91
CA SER A 106 1.68 8.48 -10.50
C SER A 106 2.21 9.37 -11.64
N GLN A 107 1.39 9.68 -12.63
CA GLN A 107 1.62 10.89 -13.42
C GLN A 107 0.33 11.72 -13.33
N PRO A 108 0.33 12.85 -12.60
CA PRO A 108 -0.61 13.93 -12.90
C PRO A 108 -0.59 14.25 -14.42
N PRO A 109 -1.72 14.69 -14.99
CA PRO A 109 -1.82 14.99 -16.42
C PRO A 109 -0.75 15.99 -16.89
N ALA A 110 -0.41 15.93 -18.18
CA ALA A 110 0.58 16.83 -18.77
C ALA A 110 0.18 18.31 -18.64
N PRO A 111 1.15 19.24 -18.51
CA PRO A 111 0.87 20.66 -18.69
C PRO A 111 0.17 20.91 -20.03
N ASP A 112 -0.74 21.90 -20.08
CA ASP A 112 -1.50 22.34 -21.27
C ASP A 112 -2.68 21.45 -21.72
N SER A 113 -3.14 20.52 -20.89
CA SER A 113 -4.33 19.69 -21.18
C SER A 113 -5.69 20.39 -21.07
N GLY A 114 -5.74 21.69 -20.75
CA GLY A 114 -6.99 22.40 -20.45
C GLY A 114 -7.52 22.09 -19.03
N LYS A 115 -6.70 22.42 -18.02
CA LYS A 115 -6.84 21.96 -16.62
C LYS A 115 -8.25 22.10 -16.04
N PRO A 116 -8.78 21.05 -15.38
CA PRO A 116 -10.03 21.09 -14.66
C PRO A 116 -10.04 22.15 -13.53
N GLY A 117 -11.16 22.86 -13.39
CA GLY A 117 -11.42 23.79 -12.29
C GLY A 117 -11.68 23.07 -10.97
N ALA A 118 -11.90 23.83 -9.89
CA ALA A 118 -12.39 23.26 -8.63
C ALA A 118 -13.74 22.56 -8.88
N GLY A 119 -13.88 21.30 -8.46
CA GLY A 119 -15.07 20.47 -8.67
C GLY A 119 -15.10 19.60 -9.94
N ASP A 120 -14.13 19.76 -10.85
CA ASP A 120 -14.01 18.86 -12.00
C ASP A 120 -13.28 17.54 -11.62
N PRO A 121 -13.56 16.42 -12.30
CA PRO A 121 -12.88 15.15 -12.03
C PRO A 121 -11.35 15.21 -12.22
N ILE A 122 -10.62 14.61 -11.27
CA ILE A 122 -9.21 14.30 -11.40
C ILE A 122 -9.07 13.01 -12.20
N THR A 123 -8.44 13.11 -13.36
CA THR A 123 -7.89 11.93 -14.04
C THR A 123 -6.53 11.63 -13.40
N LEU A 124 -6.51 10.72 -12.42
CA LEU A 124 -5.32 9.90 -12.21
C LEU A 124 -5.12 9.16 -13.54
N ASN A 125 -3.89 8.86 -13.99
CA ASN A 125 -3.61 8.25 -15.32
C ASN A 125 -4.59 7.15 -15.78
N GLN A 126 -5.30 6.53 -14.83
CA GLN A 126 -6.19 5.39 -15.00
C GLN A 126 -7.55 5.51 -14.28
N PHE A 127 -7.78 6.54 -13.47
CA PHE A 127 -9.00 6.67 -12.66
C PHE A 127 -9.56 8.07 -12.80
N THR A 128 -10.85 8.15 -13.10
CA THR A 128 -11.60 9.40 -13.04
C THR A 128 -12.28 9.48 -11.68
N VAL A 129 -11.75 10.31 -10.79
CA VAL A 129 -12.26 10.48 -9.42
C VAL A 129 -12.42 11.95 -9.06
N HIS A 130 -13.39 12.27 -8.22
CA HIS A 130 -13.52 13.60 -7.61
C HIS A 130 -12.85 13.60 -6.23
N ILE A 131 -11.84 14.45 -6.00
CA ILE A 131 -11.22 14.56 -4.67
C ILE A 131 -11.85 15.73 -3.92
N THR A 132 -12.35 15.45 -2.71
CA THR A 132 -12.97 16.48 -1.86
C THR A 132 -12.43 16.42 -0.42
N CYS A 133 -12.32 17.59 0.21
CA CYS A 133 -12.05 17.76 1.64
C CYS A 133 -13.27 18.28 2.40
N GLU A 134 -14.45 18.28 1.76
CA GLU A 134 -15.71 18.68 2.39
C GLU A 134 -16.02 17.78 3.59
N ASP A 135 -16.32 18.41 4.73
CA ASP A 135 -16.70 17.71 5.94
C ASP A 135 -18.04 16.99 5.74
N SER A 136 -18.16 15.78 6.29
CA SER A 136 -19.33 14.93 6.12
C SER A 136 -19.66 14.24 7.43
N PRO A 137 -20.95 14.02 7.75
CA PRO A 137 -21.32 13.16 8.88
C PRO A 137 -20.67 11.77 8.82
N LEU A 138 -20.41 11.25 7.61
CA LEU A 138 -19.71 9.98 7.39
C LEU A 138 -18.25 10.00 7.89
N CYS A 139 -17.64 11.17 8.02
CA CYS A 139 -16.31 11.33 8.61
C CYS A 139 -16.33 11.21 10.14
N ALA A 140 -17.49 11.44 10.78
CA ALA A 140 -17.68 11.31 12.21
C ALA A 140 -18.08 9.89 12.64
N ASP A 141 -18.69 9.11 11.74
CA ASP A 141 -19.26 7.78 12.00
C ASP A 141 -18.55 6.69 11.18
N ALA A 142 -17.34 6.25 11.58
CA ALA A 142 -16.67 5.10 10.95
C ALA A 142 -17.11 3.74 11.49
N GLY A 143 -18.11 3.71 12.38
CA GLY A 143 -18.39 2.53 13.21
C GLY A 143 -17.37 2.37 14.35
N ALA A 144 -17.73 1.58 15.38
CA ALA A 144 -16.88 1.27 16.55
C ALA A 144 -16.29 2.47 17.34
N GLY A 145 -16.79 3.69 17.13
CA GLY A 145 -16.33 4.91 17.83
C GLY A 145 -15.04 5.52 17.27
N THR A 146 -14.58 5.10 16.08
CA THR A 146 -13.45 5.69 15.38
C THR A 146 -13.93 6.70 14.33
N LYS A 147 -13.06 7.65 13.97
CA LYS A 147 -13.31 8.63 12.90
C LYS A 147 -12.70 8.13 11.61
N SER A 148 -13.41 8.32 10.49
CA SER A 148 -12.92 7.92 9.17
C SER A 148 -11.74 8.81 8.78
N LEU A 149 -10.73 8.22 8.15
CA LEU A 149 -9.62 8.97 7.58
C LEU A 149 -9.99 9.41 6.15
N MET A 150 -10.53 8.48 5.39
CA MET A 150 -10.97 8.68 4.02
C MET A 150 -12.23 7.87 3.78
N ILE A 151 -12.93 8.20 2.69
CA ILE A 151 -14.11 7.48 2.22
C ILE A 151 -14.05 7.49 0.70
N THR A 152 -14.25 6.32 0.09
CA THR A 152 -14.26 6.17 -1.37
C THR A 152 -15.59 5.64 -1.87
N ASP A 153 -16.13 6.26 -2.92
CA ASP A 153 -17.26 5.71 -3.64
C ASP A 153 -16.85 4.47 -4.42
N VAL A 154 -17.47 3.34 -4.09
CA VAL A 154 -17.18 2.05 -4.75
C VAL A 154 -17.90 1.88 -6.08
N LYS A 155 -18.84 2.75 -6.43
CA LYS A 155 -19.63 2.61 -7.66
C LYS A 155 -18.77 2.98 -8.89
N ALA A 156 -18.98 2.29 -10.01
CA ALA A 156 -18.35 2.66 -11.27
C ALA A 156 -18.77 4.06 -11.75
N ALA A 157 -17.86 4.78 -12.42
CA ALA A 157 -18.19 6.02 -13.13
C ALA A 157 -19.18 5.73 -14.28
N GLY A 158 -20.16 6.61 -14.49
CA GLY A 158 -21.19 6.43 -15.52
C GLY A 158 -22.42 7.29 -15.26
N ASP A 159 -23.26 7.54 -16.27
CA ASP A 159 -24.52 8.29 -16.15
C ASP A 159 -24.39 9.65 -15.42
N GLY A 160 -23.29 10.36 -15.65
CA GLY A 160 -23.00 11.65 -14.99
C GLY A 160 -22.49 11.53 -13.54
N PHE A 161 -22.35 10.32 -13.01
CA PHE A 161 -21.70 10.05 -11.74
C PHE A 161 -20.18 9.89 -11.91
N THR A 162 -19.43 10.62 -11.08
CA THR A 162 -17.98 10.45 -10.90
C THR A 162 -17.73 9.97 -9.48
N PRO A 163 -17.04 8.83 -9.27
CA PRO A 163 -16.69 8.35 -7.94
C PRO A 163 -15.88 9.39 -7.18
N SER A 164 -16.21 9.62 -5.90
CA SER A 164 -15.47 10.54 -5.06
C SER A 164 -14.52 9.81 -4.11
N MET A 165 -13.38 10.46 -3.83
CA MET A 165 -12.50 10.16 -2.69
C MET A 165 -12.55 11.36 -1.75
N ARG A 166 -13.19 11.17 -0.60
CA ARG A 166 -13.30 12.19 0.45
C ARG A 166 -12.18 12.01 1.46
N PHE A 167 -11.41 13.05 1.70
CA PHE A 167 -10.42 13.10 2.77
C PHE A 167 -11.04 13.76 3.99
N CYS A 168 -11.23 12.98 5.06
CA CYS A 168 -11.87 13.47 6.27
C CYS A 168 -10.93 14.34 7.12
N PRO A 169 -11.45 15.24 7.98
CA PRO A 169 -10.62 16.10 8.81
C PRO A 169 -9.57 15.36 9.65
N GLN A 170 -9.88 14.13 10.09
CA GLN A 170 -8.96 13.29 10.87
C GLN A 170 -7.67 12.96 10.09
N PHE A 171 -7.73 12.75 8.77
CA PHE A 171 -6.57 12.46 7.93
C PHE A 171 -5.51 13.56 7.99
N PHE A 172 -5.93 14.81 8.16
CA PHE A 172 -5.03 15.98 8.15
C PHE A 172 -4.42 16.30 9.51
N LYS A 173 -4.88 15.68 10.60
CA LYS A 173 -4.35 15.96 11.92
C LYS A 173 -2.90 15.53 12.05
N ALA A 174 -2.09 16.38 12.69
CA ALA A 174 -0.67 16.12 12.91
C ALA A 174 -0.43 14.98 13.92
N ASP A 175 -1.39 14.71 14.79
CA ASP A 175 -1.34 13.66 15.80
C ASP A 175 -2.08 12.37 15.40
N GLU A 176 -2.72 12.31 14.21
CA GLU A 176 -3.32 11.08 13.71
C GLU A 176 -2.21 10.06 13.40
N PRO A 177 -2.13 8.95 14.14
CA PRO A 177 -1.01 8.03 14.02
C PRO A 177 -0.82 7.55 12.58
N ARG A 178 -1.90 7.09 11.94
CA ARG A 178 -1.93 6.44 10.61
C ARG A 178 -1.51 7.34 9.44
N THR A 179 -1.64 8.66 9.59
CA THR A 179 -1.44 9.61 8.47
C THR A 179 -0.51 10.77 8.81
N LYS A 180 0.11 10.80 9.98
CA LYS A 180 1.04 11.87 10.37
C LYS A 180 2.33 11.89 9.54
N ASN A 181 2.78 10.74 9.02
CA ASN A 181 4.01 10.64 8.23
C ASN A 181 3.73 10.43 6.73
N ASN A 182 4.78 10.64 5.93
CA ASN A 182 4.92 10.22 4.54
C ASN A 182 6.20 9.37 4.41
N LEU A 183 6.46 8.80 3.23
CA LEU A 183 7.65 7.97 3.01
C LEU A 183 8.98 8.71 3.24
N ASP A 184 9.00 10.04 3.10
CA ASP A 184 10.17 10.90 3.27
C ASP A 184 10.37 11.43 4.70
N ALA A 185 9.47 11.09 5.63
CA ALA A 185 9.50 11.64 7.00
C ALA A 185 10.72 11.21 7.81
N LEU A 186 11.32 10.06 7.47
CA LEU A 186 12.55 9.54 8.07
C LEU A 186 13.50 9.01 6.99
N PRO A 187 14.82 9.07 7.21
CA PRO A 187 15.78 8.52 6.26
C PRO A 187 15.78 6.98 6.28
N TYR A 188 16.10 6.37 5.15
CA TYR A 188 16.34 4.92 5.01
C TYR A 188 17.84 4.62 5.22
N THR A 189 18.32 4.76 6.46
CA THR A 189 19.73 4.52 6.77
C THR A 189 19.97 3.02 6.83
N LYS A 190 20.96 2.50 6.11
CA LYS A 190 21.39 1.09 6.21
C LYS A 190 22.02 0.81 7.58
N ASN A 191 21.62 -0.29 8.23
CA ASN A 191 22.11 -0.73 9.54
C ASN A 191 22.12 0.39 10.62
N PRO A 192 20.99 1.11 10.83
CA PRO A 192 20.96 2.20 11.78
C PRO A 192 21.02 1.67 13.21
N SER A 193 21.58 2.47 14.12
CA SER A 193 21.53 2.13 15.55
C SER A 193 20.08 2.18 16.07
N ARG A 194 19.79 1.49 17.17
CA ARG A 194 18.46 1.54 17.84
C ARG A 194 18.00 2.94 18.24
N ARG A 195 18.90 3.92 18.34
CA ARG A 195 18.55 5.30 18.72
C ARG A 195 18.49 6.26 17.53
N GLN A 196 18.88 5.80 16.34
CA GLN A 196 18.88 6.64 15.15
C GLN A 196 17.46 6.74 14.57
N SER A 197 17.05 7.96 14.23
CA SER A 197 15.80 8.23 13.53
C SER A 197 15.90 7.72 12.10
N SER A 198 15.30 6.57 11.81
CA SER A 198 15.29 5.95 10.50
C SER A 198 14.11 4.99 10.40
N TRP A 199 13.54 4.86 9.19
CA TRP A 199 12.57 3.80 8.91
C TRP A 199 13.17 2.40 9.09
N CYS A 200 14.47 2.24 8.83
CA CYS A 200 15.15 0.96 8.86
C CYS A 200 15.68 0.56 10.24
N LYS A 201 15.10 1.15 11.31
CA LYS A 201 15.48 0.84 12.69
C LYS A 201 15.20 -0.64 13.02
N PRO A 202 16.10 -1.33 13.75
CA PRO A 202 15.82 -2.71 14.17
C PRO A 202 14.60 -2.80 15.09
N GLY A 203 13.76 -3.82 14.88
CA GLY A 203 12.59 -4.12 15.72
C GLY A 203 11.37 -3.25 15.44
N MET A 204 11.33 -2.57 14.30
CA MET A 204 10.12 -1.91 13.81
C MET A 204 9.03 -2.95 13.57
N LYS A 205 7.78 -2.56 13.82
CA LYS A 205 6.56 -3.35 13.55
C LYS A 205 5.75 -2.67 12.45
N PHE A 206 4.72 -3.32 11.90
CA PHE A 206 3.81 -2.68 10.95
C PHE A 206 3.26 -1.33 11.45
N SER A 207 2.79 -1.27 12.70
CA SER A 207 2.34 -0.02 13.36
C SER A 207 3.43 1.05 13.52
N SER A 208 4.68 0.73 13.17
CA SER A 208 5.76 1.71 13.10
C SER A 208 5.87 2.38 11.73
N PHE A 209 5.10 1.94 10.73
CA PHE A 209 5.08 2.44 9.34
C PHE A 209 3.75 3.11 9.00
N GLU A 210 3.28 3.93 9.92
CA GLU A 210 2.08 4.72 9.73
C GLU A 210 2.36 5.89 8.79
N VAL A 211 2.12 5.67 7.49
CA VAL A 211 2.26 6.68 6.43
C VAL A 211 0.93 6.92 5.74
N ALA A 212 0.65 8.18 5.40
CA ALA A 212 -0.60 8.56 4.75
C ALA A 212 -0.84 7.84 3.42
N GLY A 213 0.24 7.45 2.72
CA GLY A 213 0.16 6.65 1.50
C GLY A 213 -0.48 5.28 1.69
N THR A 214 -0.40 4.66 2.88
CA THR A 214 -1.04 3.36 3.14
C THR A 214 -2.55 3.50 3.16
N THR A 215 -3.07 4.54 3.81
CA THR A 215 -4.51 4.87 3.79
C THR A 215 -4.97 5.19 2.37
N VAL A 216 -4.21 5.97 1.60
CA VAL A 216 -4.61 6.26 0.21
C VAL A 216 -4.58 4.99 -0.65
N LEU A 217 -3.58 4.12 -0.48
CA LEU A 217 -3.50 2.84 -1.18
C LEU A 217 -4.71 1.95 -0.88
N HIS A 218 -5.11 1.85 0.40
CA HIS A 218 -6.32 1.17 0.84
C HIS A 218 -7.54 1.68 0.07
N GLU A 219 -7.77 2.99 0.10
CA GLU A 219 -8.94 3.63 -0.50
C GLU A 219 -8.98 3.49 -2.03
N LEU A 220 -7.83 3.49 -2.68
CA LEU A 220 -7.75 3.27 -4.12
C LEU A 220 -8.20 1.85 -4.54
N THR A 221 -8.12 0.87 -3.63
CA THR A 221 -8.60 -0.50 -3.92
C THR A 221 -10.13 -0.60 -3.90
N HIS A 222 -10.81 0.31 -3.21
CA HIS A 222 -12.27 0.40 -3.19
C HIS A 222 -12.85 0.88 -4.52
N LEU A 223 -12.07 1.55 -5.37
CA LEU A 223 -12.54 2.02 -6.66
C LEU A 223 -12.91 0.84 -7.57
N ASN A 224 -14.15 0.83 -8.08
CA ASN A 224 -14.62 -0.20 -9.02
C ASN A 224 -13.65 -0.41 -10.19
N GLU A 225 -13.12 0.70 -10.74
CA GLU A 225 -12.20 0.67 -11.87
C GLU A 225 -10.89 -0.07 -11.53
N ALA A 226 -10.40 0.03 -10.30
CA ALA A 226 -9.19 -0.66 -9.86
C ALA A 226 -9.45 -2.16 -9.77
N GLY A 227 -10.57 -2.53 -9.15
CA GLY A 227 -11.04 -3.91 -9.09
C GLY A 227 -11.34 -4.55 -10.44
N ASN A 228 -11.95 -3.81 -11.36
CA ASN A 228 -12.22 -4.27 -12.72
C ASN A 228 -10.92 -4.60 -13.46
N ARG A 229 -9.91 -3.74 -13.36
CA ARG A 229 -8.57 -3.98 -13.94
C ARG A 229 -7.85 -5.15 -13.28
N ALA A 230 -8.06 -5.32 -11.99
CA ALA A 230 -7.58 -6.48 -11.24
C ALA A 230 -8.29 -7.79 -11.66
N GLY A 231 -9.43 -7.70 -12.34
CA GLY A 231 -10.25 -8.86 -12.69
C GLY A 231 -11.04 -9.40 -11.49
N LEU A 232 -11.29 -8.56 -10.48
CA LEU A 232 -12.14 -8.92 -9.36
C LEU A 232 -13.57 -9.18 -9.84
N ALA A 233 -14.19 -10.21 -9.28
CA ALA A 233 -15.58 -10.52 -9.55
C ALA A 233 -16.48 -9.39 -9.04
N SER A 234 -17.58 -9.15 -9.74
CA SER A 234 -18.63 -8.26 -9.24
C SER A 234 -19.20 -8.80 -7.93
N ASN A 235 -19.29 -7.92 -6.93
CA ASN A 235 -19.89 -8.18 -5.64
C ASN A 235 -20.90 -7.07 -5.28
N PRO A 236 -21.82 -7.31 -4.33
CA PRO A 236 -22.70 -6.27 -3.82
C PRO A 236 -21.89 -5.06 -3.35
N ASP A 237 -22.34 -3.85 -3.68
CA ASP A 237 -21.90 -2.67 -2.95
C ASP A 237 -22.38 -2.83 -1.50
N GLY A 238 -21.52 -2.71 -0.50
CA GLY A 238 -21.90 -2.89 0.91
C GLY A 238 -22.92 -1.84 1.42
N GLY A 239 -23.46 -1.00 0.53
CA GLY A 239 -24.45 0.02 0.81
C GLY A 239 -25.89 -0.49 0.69
N ASN A 240 -26.82 0.28 1.25
CA ASN A 240 -28.26 -0.01 1.23
C ASN A 240 -28.91 0.10 -0.17
N THR A 241 -28.13 0.29 -1.24
CA THR A 241 -28.60 0.58 -2.60
C THR A 241 -28.72 -0.65 -3.48
N GLY A 242 -28.16 -1.80 -3.09
CA GLY A 242 -28.25 -3.05 -3.85
C GLY A 242 -27.51 -3.00 -5.19
N GLY A 243 -26.51 -2.12 -5.31
CA GLY A 243 -25.67 -2.01 -6.49
C GLY A 243 -24.61 -3.11 -6.52
N GLN A 244 -23.83 -3.10 -7.59
CA GLN A 244 -22.71 -4.00 -7.81
C GLN A 244 -21.43 -3.18 -7.96
N THR A 245 -20.33 -3.70 -7.43
CA THR A 245 -19.00 -3.15 -7.57
C THR A 245 -17.98 -4.26 -7.74
N GLN A 246 -16.85 -3.96 -8.35
CA GLN A 246 -15.65 -4.81 -8.34
C GLN A 246 -14.60 -4.29 -7.34
N GLY A 247 -14.90 -3.21 -6.62
CA GLY A 247 -14.04 -2.67 -5.56
C GLY A 247 -13.98 -3.60 -4.35
N THR A 248 -12.90 -3.45 -3.58
CA THR A 248 -12.71 -4.14 -2.30
C THR A 248 -13.64 -3.59 -1.21
N ALA A 249 -13.67 -4.25 -0.06
CA ALA A 249 -14.46 -3.91 1.12
C ALA A 249 -13.58 -3.85 2.37
N ASP A 250 -14.15 -3.24 3.42
CA ASP A 250 -13.58 -3.20 4.76
C ASP A 250 -14.17 -4.30 5.63
N ILE A 251 -13.28 -5.08 6.28
CA ILE A 251 -13.70 -6.17 7.16
C ILE A 251 -13.43 -5.88 8.65
N TYR A 252 -12.57 -4.91 8.96
CA TYR A 252 -12.15 -4.64 10.33
C TYR A 252 -13.32 -4.11 11.16
N GLY A 253 -13.33 -4.46 12.45
CA GLY A 253 -14.43 -4.11 13.35
C GLY A 253 -15.76 -4.83 13.09
N THR A 254 -15.80 -5.78 12.14
CA THR A 254 -16.95 -6.67 11.93
C THR A 254 -16.89 -7.90 12.86
N ASN A 255 -18.01 -8.60 13.05
CA ASN A 255 -18.07 -9.76 13.94
C ASN A 255 -17.05 -10.84 13.52
N GLY A 256 -16.09 -11.14 14.39
CA GLY A 256 -15.06 -12.15 14.16
C GLY A 256 -13.70 -11.60 13.69
N TYR A 257 -13.58 -10.29 13.49
CA TYR A 257 -12.34 -9.64 13.07
C TYR A 257 -11.90 -8.53 14.05
N SER A 258 -10.59 -8.29 14.11
CA SER A 258 -10.00 -7.21 14.89
C SER A 258 -10.50 -5.83 14.46
N VAL A 259 -10.49 -4.87 15.39
CA VAL A 259 -10.66 -3.44 15.07
C VAL A 259 -9.39 -2.83 14.45
N ASP A 260 -8.25 -3.50 14.64
CA ASP A 260 -6.98 -3.17 14.02
C ASP A 260 -6.96 -3.70 12.57
N PRO A 261 -6.91 -2.83 11.55
CA PRO A 261 -7.12 -3.21 10.16
C PRO A 261 -6.15 -4.29 9.66
N GLU A 262 -4.85 -4.13 9.89
CA GLU A 262 -3.84 -5.08 9.43
C GLU A 262 -3.98 -6.44 10.12
N THR A 263 -4.33 -6.45 11.42
CA THR A 263 -4.60 -7.68 12.14
C THR A 263 -5.84 -8.37 11.60
N ALA A 264 -6.91 -7.62 11.31
CA ALA A 264 -8.12 -8.16 10.69
C ALA A 264 -7.82 -8.78 9.32
N ALA A 265 -7.01 -8.12 8.50
CA ALA A 265 -6.59 -8.62 7.19
C ALA A 265 -5.82 -9.96 7.30
N ARG A 266 -4.89 -10.08 8.24
CA ARG A 266 -4.17 -11.34 8.50
C ARG A 266 -5.07 -12.43 9.08
N GLN A 267 -6.04 -12.07 9.91
CA GLN A 267 -7.07 -13.00 10.42
C GLN A 267 -7.92 -13.55 9.28
N LEU A 268 -8.31 -12.72 8.30
CA LEU A 268 -9.04 -13.18 7.11
C LEU A 268 -8.24 -14.22 6.34
N HIS A 269 -6.98 -13.93 6.04
CA HIS A 269 -6.09 -14.88 5.38
C HIS A 269 -5.96 -16.20 6.16
N THR A 270 -5.74 -16.12 7.47
CA THR A 270 -5.61 -17.30 8.34
C THR A 270 -6.88 -18.14 8.35
N ASN A 271 -8.05 -17.50 8.39
CA ASN A 271 -9.34 -18.20 8.34
C ASN A 271 -9.54 -18.90 6.99
N TRP A 272 -9.17 -18.26 5.88
CA TRP A 272 -9.20 -18.88 4.54
C TRP A 272 -8.26 -20.07 4.41
N LYS A 273 -7.00 -19.94 4.86
CA LYS A 273 -6.07 -21.07 4.92
C LYS A 273 -6.64 -22.22 5.72
N ASN A 274 -7.20 -21.94 6.90
CA ASN A 274 -7.73 -22.97 7.78
C ASN A 274 -8.87 -23.77 7.12
N VAL A 275 -9.77 -23.13 6.37
CA VAL A 275 -10.85 -23.87 5.69
C VAL A 275 -10.35 -24.72 4.53
N ILE A 276 -9.31 -24.27 3.83
CA ILE A 276 -8.69 -25.01 2.72
C ILE A 276 -7.87 -26.18 3.25
N ASP A 277 -6.95 -25.93 4.19
CA ASP A 277 -6.02 -26.92 4.73
C ASP A 277 -6.75 -28.06 5.45
N ASN A 278 -7.90 -27.77 6.08
CA ASN A 278 -8.71 -28.75 6.78
C ASN A 278 -9.91 -29.24 5.96
N ASN A 279 -10.05 -28.84 4.70
CA ASN A 279 -11.15 -29.19 3.80
C ASN A 279 -12.53 -29.02 4.48
N LEU A 280 -12.73 -27.86 5.13
CA LEU A 280 -13.94 -27.56 5.87
C LEU A 280 -15.11 -27.29 4.92
N PRO A 281 -16.34 -27.67 5.31
CA PRO A 281 -17.53 -27.43 4.49
C PRO A 281 -17.80 -25.93 4.29
N GLN A 282 -18.48 -25.59 3.19
CA GLN A 282 -18.68 -24.21 2.72
C GLN A 282 -19.38 -23.30 3.76
N ASP A 283 -20.21 -23.86 4.62
CA ASP A 283 -20.89 -23.14 5.71
C ASP A 283 -19.94 -22.67 6.83
N GLN A 284 -18.69 -23.14 6.82
CA GLN A 284 -17.62 -22.69 7.71
C GLN A 284 -16.63 -21.74 7.02
N TRP A 285 -16.85 -21.40 5.75
CA TRP A 285 -15.98 -20.50 5.01
C TRP A 285 -16.12 -19.05 5.51
N PRO A 286 -15.05 -18.25 5.46
CA PRO A 286 -15.15 -16.83 5.80
C PRO A 286 -16.21 -16.13 4.95
N SER A 287 -16.98 -15.24 5.56
CA SER A 287 -18.03 -14.46 4.88
C SER A 287 -17.49 -13.45 3.87
N TYR A 288 -16.20 -13.12 3.96
CA TYR A 288 -15.51 -12.20 3.09
C TYR A 288 -14.53 -12.97 2.23
N VAL A 289 -14.47 -12.64 0.94
CA VAL A 289 -13.45 -13.19 0.04
C VAL A 289 -12.12 -12.49 0.32
N GLU A 290 -11.05 -13.26 0.43
CA GLU A 290 -9.71 -12.79 0.78
C GLU A 290 -9.23 -11.62 -0.10
N LYS A 291 -9.42 -11.73 -1.42
CA LYS A 291 -9.04 -10.73 -2.42
C LYS A 291 -9.99 -9.53 -2.49
N LEU A 292 -11.05 -9.52 -1.70
CA LEU A 292 -11.98 -8.40 -1.60
C LEU A 292 -11.76 -7.58 -0.32
N ASN A 293 -10.65 -7.75 0.40
CA ASN A 293 -10.32 -6.90 1.55
C ASN A 293 -9.32 -5.81 1.18
N ALA A 294 -9.69 -4.54 1.34
CA ALA A 294 -8.87 -3.39 0.96
C ALA A 294 -7.54 -3.35 1.73
N GLU A 295 -7.61 -3.59 3.04
CA GLU A 295 -6.44 -3.53 3.92
C GLU A 295 -5.40 -4.61 3.60
N SER A 296 -5.82 -5.77 3.07
CA SER A 296 -4.87 -6.81 2.63
C SER A 296 -3.90 -6.28 1.57
N TYR A 297 -4.39 -5.49 0.61
CA TYR A 297 -3.54 -4.87 -0.42
C TYR A 297 -2.66 -3.78 0.17
N ALA A 298 -3.25 -2.92 1.01
CA ALA A 298 -2.58 -1.78 1.60
C ALA A 298 -1.41 -2.20 2.49
N ALA A 299 -1.68 -3.11 3.42
CA ALA A 299 -0.71 -3.63 4.36
C ALA A 299 0.37 -4.47 3.64
N SER A 300 -0.02 -5.31 2.68
CA SER A 300 0.93 -6.12 1.91
C SER A 300 1.94 -5.27 1.12
N ALA A 301 1.50 -4.27 0.38
CA ALA A 301 2.41 -3.40 -0.37
C ALA A 301 3.25 -2.50 0.55
N THR A 302 2.70 -2.04 1.67
CA THR A 302 3.42 -1.26 2.67
C THR A 302 4.53 -2.08 3.32
N GLU A 303 4.23 -3.32 3.75
CA GLU A 303 5.25 -4.24 4.28
C GLU A 303 6.33 -4.50 3.24
N TRP A 304 5.96 -4.79 2.00
CA TRP A 304 6.93 -5.03 0.95
C TRP A 304 7.83 -3.82 0.67
N TRP A 305 7.29 -2.61 0.69
CA TRP A 305 8.08 -1.38 0.55
C TRP A 305 9.18 -1.30 1.63
N PHE A 306 8.80 -1.43 2.90
CA PHE A 306 9.78 -1.34 3.99
C PHE A 306 10.70 -2.55 4.05
N MET A 307 10.22 -3.76 3.76
CA MET A 307 11.04 -4.98 3.69
C MET A 307 12.11 -4.85 2.60
N SER A 308 11.73 -4.42 1.41
CA SER A 308 12.67 -4.24 0.30
C SER A 308 13.64 -3.08 0.53
N THR A 309 13.15 -1.93 1.01
CA THR A 309 13.99 -0.73 1.18
C THR A 309 14.94 -0.85 2.38
N CYS A 310 14.51 -1.51 3.46
CA CYS A 310 15.30 -1.67 4.67
C CYS A 310 16.00 -3.03 4.80
N ALA A 311 15.82 -3.92 3.81
CA ALA A 311 16.29 -5.31 3.84
C ALA A 311 15.84 -6.06 5.10
N PHE A 312 14.56 -5.90 5.46
CA PHE A 312 13.95 -6.73 6.49
C PHE A 312 13.46 -8.05 5.89
N ASP A 313 13.57 -9.13 6.65
CA ASP A 313 13.02 -10.45 6.30
C ASP A 313 11.52 -10.54 6.63
N SER A 314 11.09 -9.77 7.63
CA SER A 314 9.69 -9.67 8.04
C SER A 314 9.49 -8.44 8.93
N ILE A 315 8.24 -7.95 8.96
CA ILE A 315 7.86 -6.83 9.85
C ILE A 315 6.58 -7.13 10.63
N ILE A 316 6.37 -8.40 11.00
CA ILE A 316 5.30 -8.74 11.93
C ILE A 316 5.61 -8.12 13.29
N GLY A 317 4.69 -7.30 13.77
CA GLY A 317 4.52 -7.05 15.18
C GLY A 317 3.28 -7.77 15.67
N ASN A 318 3.45 -8.66 16.67
CA ASN A 318 2.33 -9.11 17.52
C ASN A 318 1.45 -7.95 17.96
#